data_AF-X1INV4-F1
#
_entry.id   AF-X1INV4-F1
#
_cell.length_a   1.000
_cell.length_b   1.000
_cell.length_c   1.000
_cell.angle_alpha   90.00
_cell.angle_beta   90.00
_cell.angle_gamma   90.00
#
_symmetry.space_group_name_H-M   'P 1'
#
loop_
_entity.id
_entity.type
_entity.pdbx_description
1 polymer ?
#
loop_
_entity_poly.entity_id
_entity_poly.type
_entity_poly.pdbx_seq_one_letter_code
_entity_poly.pdbx_strand_id
1 'polypeptide(L)'
;PSGTKRNSFWAVEVARDGEYEISLRRWPKEVDAPITAAIPGGKAISANTARLKIADVDVTKPIPRDATAVKFKVKLKAGKTRLQSWFIPPHRGAGFMDEQGESRGAYYVYAKRLD
;
A
#
# COMPACT_ATOMS: atom_id res chain seq x y z
N PRO A 1 5.24 23.28 14.29
CA PRO A 1 4.41 22.12 14.65
C PRO A 1 4.62 20.97 13.66
N SER A 2 5.50 20.04 14.02
CA SER A 2 5.82 18.86 13.22
C SER A 2 4.62 17.93 13.19
N GLY A 3 3.83 17.97 12.12
CA GLY A 3 2.71 17.06 11.93
C GLY A 3 3.23 15.64 11.76
N THR A 4 3.25 14.87 12.85
CA THR A 4 3.54 13.43 12.84
C THR A 4 2.61 12.79 11.81
N LYS A 5 3.12 12.47 10.61
CA LYS A 5 2.36 11.75 9.57
C LYS A 5 2.17 10.31 10.05
N ARG A 6 1.26 10.11 11.01
CA ARG A 6 0.70 8.80 11.33
C ARG A 6 0.08 8.30 10.04
N ASN A 7 0.64 7.23 9.46
CA ASN A 7 0.07 6.65 8.25
C ASN A 7 -1.38 6.25 8.55
N SER A 8 -2.31 7.03 8.02
CA SER A 8 -3.73 6.95 8.36
C SER A 8 -4.27 5.61 7.84
N PHE A 9 -5.16 4.99 8.61
CA PHE A 9 -5.82 3.76 8.20
C PHE A 9 -7.11 4.09 7.46
N TRP A 10 -7.48 3.26 6.49
CA TRP A 10 -8.83 3.24 5.94
C TRP A 10 -9.69 2.28 6.75
N ALA A 11 -10.83 2.75 7.24
CA ALA A 11 -11.88 1.86 7.73
C ALA A 11 -12.57 1.24 6.52
N VAL A 12 -12.59 -0.09 6.46
CA VAL A 12 -13.23 -0.83 5.35
C VAL A 12 -14.19 -1.85 5.93
N GLU A 13 -15.27 -2.11 5.20
CA GLU A 13 -16.23 -3.16 5.52
C GLU A 13 -16.13 -4.24 4.46
N VAL A 14 -15.79 -5.45 4.90
CA VAL A 14 -15.79 -6.63 4.04
C VAL A 14 -17.21 -7.18 4.06
N ALA A 15 -17.92 -7.07 2.93
CA ALA A 15 -19.32 -7.47 2.87
C ALA A 15 -19.54 -8.99 2.98
N ARG A 16 -18.55 -9.80 2.57
CA ARG A 16 -18.64 -11.27 2.51
C ARG A 16 -17.30 -11.92 2.80
N ASP A 17 -17.33 -13.08 3.46
CA ASP A 17 -16.18 -13.98 3.54
C ASP A 17 -15.71 -14.33 2.12
N GLY A 18 -14.40 -14.37 1.89
CA GLY A 18 -13.86 -14.72 0.58
C GLY A 18 -12.37 -14.47 0.41
N GLU A 19 -11.88 -14.75 -0.80
CA GLU A 19 -10.53 -14.42 -1.21
C GLU A 19 -10.55 -13.13 -2.03
N TYR A 20 -9.68 -12.19 -1.67
CA TYR A 20 -9.62 -10.87 -2.29
C TYR A 20 -8.21 -10.62 -2.84
N GLU A 21 -8.15 -10.09 -4.06
CA GLU A 21 -6.98 -9.41 -4.59
C GLU A 21 -7.05 -7.94 -4.20
N ILE A 22 -6.11 -7.51 -3.35
CA ILE A 22 -5.90 -6.11 -3.01
C ILE A 22 -4.71 -5.58 -3.80
N SER A 23 -4.95 -4.55 -4.61
CA SER A 23 -3.94 -3.90 -5.44
C SER A 23 -3.57 -2.54 -4.84
N LEU A 24 -2.31 -2.40 -4.43
CA LEU A 24 -1.74 -1.12 -4.00
C LEU A 24 -1.18 -0.38 -5.20
N ARG A 25 -1.62 0.86 -5.42
CA ARG A 25 -1.11 1.74 -6.47
C ARG A 25 -0.78 3.11 -5.93
N ARG A 26 0.19 3.74 -6.56
CA ARG A 26 0.51 5.15 -6.32
C ARG A 26 -0.31 6.09 -7.20
N TRP A 27 -0.59 5.66 -8.41
CA TRP A 27 -1.35 6.42 -9.40
C TRP A 27 -2.71 5.75 -9.61
N PRO A 28 -3.74 6.53 -10.02
CA PRO A 28 -5.01 5.94 -10.41
C PRO A 28 -4.80 5.05 -11.64
N LYS A 29 -5.69 4.08 -11.83
CA LYS A 29 -5.55 3.06 -12.90
C LYS A 29 -5.52 3.66 -14.31
N GLU A 30 -6.10 4.84 -14.47
CA GLU A 30 -6.22 5.62 -15.71
C GLU A 30 -4.89 6.23 -16.14
N VAL A 31 -3.99 6.53 -15.19
CA VAL A 31 -2.66 7.07 -15.49
C VAL A 31 -1.68 5.96 -15.84
N ASP A 32 -1.87 4.76 -15.28
CA ASP A 32 -1.05 3.55 -15.48
C ASP A 32 0.47 3.79 -15.46
N ALA A 33 0.93 4.69 -14.59
CA ALA A 33 2.34 4.99 -14.43
C ALA A 33 3.00 4.06 -13.38
N PRO A 34 4.34 3.85 -13.45
CA PRO A 34 5.06 3.10 -12.43
C PRO A 34 4.95 3.72 -11.04
N ILE A 35 4.93 2.87 -10.01
CA ILE A 35 4.85 3.30 -8.60
C ILE A 35 5.98 4.27 -8.24
N THR A 36 7.19 4.06 -8.75
CA THR A 36 8.37 4.90 -8.44
C THR A 36 8.51 6.11 -9.33
N ALA A 37 7.78 6.18 -10.46
CA ALA A 37 7.92 7.24 -11.45
C ALA A 37 7.42 8.60 -10.95
N ALA A 38 7.95 9.67 -11.56
CA ALA A 38 7.35 10.99 -11.55
C ALA A 38 6.37 11.11 -12.73
N ILE A 39 5.27 11.82 -12.53
CA ILE A 39 4.32 12.21 -13.58
C ILE A 39 4.11 13.73 -13.52
N PRO A 40 3.52 14.39 -14.53
CA PRO A 40 3.12 15.79 -14.40
C PRO A 40 2.29 16.01 -13.12
N GLY A 41 2.77 16.88 -12.23
CA GLY A 41 2.15 17.14 -10.92
C GLY A 41 2.53 16.16 -9.79
N GLY A 42 3.40 15.18 -10.03
CA GLY A 42 3.79 14.16 -9.07
C GLY A 42 5.30 13.89 -9.02
N LYS A 43 5.90 13.89 -7.82
CA LYS A 43 7.35 13.62 -7.64
C LYS A 43 7.67 12.12 -7.79
N ALA A 44 8.90 11.73 -8.11
CA ALA A 44 9.31 10.32 -7.97
C ALA A 44 9.36 9.89 -6.49
N ILE A 45 9.30 8.58 -6.22
CA ILE A 45 9.59 8.02 -4.90
C ILE A 45 10.62 6.91 -5.01
N SER A 46 11.48 6.80 -4.00
CA SER A 46 12.29 5.62 -3.79
C SER A 46 11.48 4.63 -2.97
N ALA A 47 11.03 3.55 -3.60
CA ALA A 47 10.35 2.45 -2.95
C ALA A 47 10.70 1.15 -3.67
N ASN A 48 11.11 0.14 -2.92
CA ASN A 48 11.37 -1.20 -3.47
C ASN A 48 10.48 -2.27 -2.83
N THR A 49 9.71 -1.89 -1.80
CA THR A 49 8.92 -2.81 -0.99
C THR A 49 7.56 -2.21 -0.71
N ALA A 50 6.50 -3.00 -0.86
CA ALA A 50 5.14 -2.63 -0.53
C ALA A 50 4.62 -3.52 0.60
N ARG A 51 4.01 -2.93 1.63
CA ARG A 51 3.38 -3.63 2.75
C ARG A 51 1.89 -3.34 2.79
N LEU A 52 1.09 -4.36 3.06
CA LEU A 52 -0.35 -4.31 3.27
C LEU A 52 -0.66 -4.91 4.64
N LYS A 53 -1.40 -4.17 5.46
CA LYS A 53 -1.99 -4.67 6.70
C LYS A 53 -3.51 -4.52 6.64
N ILE A 54 -4.24 -5.62 6.78
CA ILE A 54 -5.70 -5.63 6.81
C ILE A 54 -6.20 -6.75 7.72
N ALA A 55 -7.07 -6.42 8.67
CA ALA A 55 -7.47 -7.36 9.73
C ALA A 55 -6.23 -8.00 10.39
N ASP A 56 -6.16 -9.33 10.41
CA ASP A 56 -5.05 -10.11 10.96
C ASP A 56 -3.95 -10.40 9.93
N VAL A 57 -4.10 -9.91 8.69
CA VAL A 57 -3.13 -10.10 7.61
C VAL A 57 -2.15 -8.94 7.61
N ASP A 58 -0.85 -9.25 7.71
CA ASP A 58 0.24 -8.30 7.56
C ASP A 58 1.30 -8.89 6.64
N VAL A 59 1.35 -8.39 5.40
CA VAL A 59 2.14 -8.99 4.31
C VAL A 59 2.94 -7.94 3.57
N THR A 60 4.12 -8.35 3.13
CA THR A 60 5.06 -7.49 2.40
C THR A 60 5.47 -8.17 1.10
N LYS A 61 5.61 -7.40 0.02
CA LYS A 61 6.09 -7.86 -1.29
C LYS A 61 7.09 -6.88 -1.88
N PRO A 62 8.10 -7.36 -2.64
CA PRO A 62 8.94 -6.48 -3.43
C PRO A 62 8.09 -5.75 -4.49
N ILE A 63 8.46 -4.51 -4.81
CA ILE A 63 7.92 -3.75 -5.93
C ILE A 63 8.79 -4.10 -7.14
N PRO A 64 8.28 -4.82 -8.15
CA PRO A 64 9.03 -5.07 -9.37
C PRO A 64 9.39 -3.76 -10.06
N ARG A 65 10.49 -3.77 -10.82
CA ARG A 65 10.86 -2.63 -11.66
C ARG A 65 9.70 -2.27 -12.59
N ASP A 66 9.41 -0.98 -12.70
CA ASP A 66 8.34 -0.42 -13.55
C ASP A 66 6.91 -0.88 -13.20
N ALA A 67 6.71 -1.54 -12.06
CA ALA A 67 5.39 -1.99 -11.64
C ALA A 67 4.43 -0.82 -11.40
N THR A 68 3.24 -0.88 -12.00
CA THR A 68 2.15 0.10 -11.78
C THR A 68 1.25 -0.27 -10.61
N ALA A 69 1.35 -1.51 -10.11
CA ALA A 69 0.62 -2.03 -8.96
C ALA A 69 1.40 -3.16 -8.25
N VAL A 70 1.18 -3.31 -6.93
CA VAL A 70 1.53 -4.52 -6.20
C VAL A 70 0.27 -5.20 -5.70
N LYS A 71 0.11 -6.47 -6.05
CA LYS A 71 -1.11 -7.26 -5.80
C LYS A 71 -0.91 -8.25 -4.67
N PHE A 72 -1.85 -8.28 -3.74
CA PHE A 72 -1.87 -9.18 -2.58
C PHE A 72 -3.13 -10.01 -2.65
N LYS A 73 -3.00 -11.34 -2.50
CA LYS A 73 -4.14 -12.23 -2.31
C LYS A 73 -4.29 -12.47 -0.82
N VAL A 74 -5.48 -12.20 -0.28
CA VAL A 74 -5.77 -12.30 1.15
C VAL A 74 -7.13 -12.96 1.34
N LYS A 75 -7.26 -13.77 2.39
CA LYS A 75 -8.54 -14.30 2.83
C LYS A 75 -9.10 -13.38 3.90
N LEU A 76 -10.33 -12.90 3.71
CA LEU A 76 -10.98 -11.98 4.64
C LEU A 76 -12.30 -12.56 5.13
N LYS A 77 -12.60 -12.26 6.39
CA LYS A 77 -13.91 -12.49 6.99
C LYS A 77 -14.78 -11.25 6.82
N ALA A 78 -16.08 -11.46 6.67
CA ALA A 78 -17.05 -10.39 6.64
C ALA A 78 -16.99 -9.58 7.94
N GLY A 79 -17.15 -8.27 7.82
CA GLY A 79 -17.14 -7.35 8.95
C GLY A 79 -16.24 -6.14 8.74
N LYS A 80 -16.23 -5.27 9.75
CA LYS A 80 -15.47 -4.02 9.74
C LYS A 80 -14.03 -4.30 10.12
N THR A 81 -13.11 -3.75 9.34
CA THR A 81 -11.67 -3.86 9.59
C THR A 81 -10.93 -2.59 9.20
N ARG A 82 -9.63 -2.55 9.49
CA ARG A 82 -8.73 -1.45 9.13
C ARG A 82 -7.77 -1.93 8.05
N LEU A 83 -7.58 -1.10 7.03
CA LEU A 83 -6.58 -1.29 6.00
C LEU A 83 -5.51 -0.21 6.15
N GLN A 84 -4.25 -0.63 6.18
CA GLN A 84 -3.08 0.24 6.09
C GLN A 84 -2.16 -0.28 5.01
N SER A 85 -1.42 0.62 4.38
CA SER A 85 -0.48 0.28 3.33
C SER A 85 0.74 1.18 3.37
N TRP A 86 1.89 0.67 2.95
CA TRP A 86 3.15 1.42 2.94
C TRP A 86 3.93 1.10 1.66
N PHE A 87 4.47 2.15 1.02
CA PHE A 87 5.63 2.02 0.14
C PHE A 87 6.88 2.34 0.96
N ILE A 88 7.81 1.39 0.98
CA ILE A 88 8.99 1.39 1.84
C ILE A 88 10.23 1.54 0.95
N PRO A 89 11.09 2.53 1.21
CA PRO A 89 12.37 2.66 0.51
C PRO A 89 13.30 1.48 0.86
N PRO A 90 14.31 1.18 0.02
CA PRO A 90 15.40 0.31 0.42
C PRO A 90 16.05 0.84 1.71
N HIS A 91 15.97 0.08 2.81
CA HIS A 91 16.67 0.43 4.05
C HIS A 91 18.19 0.39 3.86
N ARG A 92 18.89 1.39 4.39
CA ARG A 92 20.19 1.17 5.05
C ARG A 92 19.85 0.75 6.49
N GLY A 93 19.92 -0.54 6.82
CA GLY A 93 19.92 -1.05 8.19
C GLY A 93 18.55 -1.16 8.87
N ALA A 94 18.37 -2.26 9.61
CA ALA A 94 17.22 -2.52 10.45
C ALA A 94 17.19 -1.57 11.66
N GLY A 95 16.17 -0.74 11.71
CA GLY A 95 15.84 0.17 12.80
C GLY A 95 14.42 0.65 12.55
N PHE A 96 13.65 0.84 13.60
CA PHE A 96 12.25 1.25 13.54
C PHE A 96 12.04 2.43 12.59
N MET A 97 10.85 2.55 12.00
CA MET A 97 10.48 3.72 11.19
C MET A 97 10.81 5.00 11.96
N ASP A 98 11.84 5.73 11.54
CA ASP A 98 12.28 6.94 12.24
C ASP A 98 11.39 8.13 11.89
N GLU A 99 11.24 9.06 12.83
CA GLU A 99 10.29 10.18 12.85
C GLU A 99 10.41 11.21 11.70
N GLN A 100 11.29 10.98 10.72
CA GLN A 100 11.37 11.75 9.47
C GLN A 100 11.47 10.88 8.19
N GLY A 101 11.37 9.55 8.29
CA GLY A 101 11.45 8.62 7.15
C GLY A 101 10.13 8.50 6.40
N GLU A 102 10.01 9.23 5.28
CA GLU A 102 8.81 9.29 4.43
C GLU A 102 8.38 7.90 3.88
N SER A 103 7.64 7.12 4.67
CA SER A 103 6.78 6.09 4.08
C SER A 103 5.50 6.76 3.61
N ARG A 104 5.26 6.67 2.31
CA ARG A 104 4.01 7.11 1.68
C ARG A 104 3.11 5.88 1.60
N GLY A 105 1.92 5.95 2.20
CA GLY A 105 0.92 4.93 1.97
C GLY A 105 0.56 4.85 0.48
N ALA A 106 -0.06 3.75 0.05
CA ALA A 106 -0.64 3.72 -1.28
C ALA A 106 -1.67 4.84 -1.38
N TYR A 107 -1.74 5.50 -2.53
CA TYR A 107 -2.74 6.56 -2.73
C TYR A 107 -4.06 5.96 -3.21
N TYR A 108 -3.98 4.82 -3.87
CA TYR A 108 -5.12 4.09 -4.39
C TYR A 108 -5.03 2.62 -3.98
N VAL A 109 -6.13 2.11 -3.47
CA VAL A 109 -6.31 0.70 -3.15
C VAL A 109 -7.53 0.20 -3.91
N TYR A 110 -7.33 -0.87 -4.68
CA TYR A 110 -8.40 -1.54 -5.40
C TYR A 110 -8.57 -2.93 -4.79
N ALA A 111 -9.81 -3.32 -4.49
CA ALA A 111 -10.14 -4.66 -4.02
C ALA A 111 -10.99 -5.36 -5.08
N LYS A 112 -10.61 -6.59 -5.42
CA LYS A 112 -11.38 -7.48 -6.31
C LYS A 112 -11.56 -8.81 -5.60
N ARG A 113 -12.80 -9.28 -5.50
CA ARG A 113 -13.10 -10.62 -4.99
C ARG A 113 -12.75 -11.68 -6.05
N LEU A 114 -12.18 -12.80 -5.64
CA LEU A 114 -11.68 -13.88 -6.52
C LEU A 114 -12.57 -15.12 -6.53
N ASP A 115 -13.52 -15.23 -5.58
CA ASP A 115 -14.57 -16.25 -5.51
C ASP A 115 -15.88 -15.87 -6.21
#